data_AF-A0A183G3E2-F1
#
_entry.id   AF-A0A183G3E2-F1
#
_cell.length_a   1.000
_cell.length_b   1.000
_cell.length_c   1.000
_cell.angle_alpha   90.00
_cell.angle_beta   90.00
_cell.angle_gamma   90.00
#
_symmetry.space_group_name_H-M   'P 1'
#
loop_
_entity.id
_entity.type
_entity.pdbx_description
1 polymer ?
#
loop_
_entity_poly.entity_id
_entity_poly.type
_entity_poly.pdbx_seq_one_letter_code
_entity_poly.pdbx_strand_id
1 'polypeptide(L)'
;LHKAVATSSRAEVFAAIVEKFDMVCIAAKCTKECQACTQCHYAIEQMSALAQGEPTSGLCPKLESCVQTCLEILACVAERCNVHCYDGDCTSCNAMAKRMFTIICQQTNMLTLSHIQYEGTCPRLFNDMAEEYVARKRRVAA
;
A
#
# COMPACT_ATOMS: atom_id res chain seq x y z
N LEU A 1 -4.56 -2.99 -13.78
CA LEU A 1 -3.81 -1.81 -13.30
C LEU A 1 -3.69 -0.73 -14.37
N HIS A 2 -3.14 -1.03 -15.55
CA HIS A 2 -2.99 -0.06 -16.66
C HIS A 2 -4.28 0.69 -17.04
N LYS A 3 -5.42 -0.01 -17.15
CA LYS A 3 -6.71 0.63 -17.41
C LYS A 3 -7.14 1.60 -16.30
N ALA A 4 -6.90 1.25 -15.04
CA ALA A 4 -7.21 2.12 -13.91
C ALA A 4 -6.35 3.38 -13.91
N VAL A 5 -5.05 3.25 -14.19
CA VAL A 5 -4.11 4.38 -14.31
C VAL A 5 -4.52 5.33 -15.44
N ALA A 6 -5.02 4.79 -16.56
CA ALA A 6 -5.32 5.59 -17.75
C ALA A 6 -6.62 6.40 -17.69
N THR A 7 -7.63 5.98 -16.90
CA THR A 7 -8.99 6.56 -16.99
C THR A 7 -9.60 7.00 -15.66
N SER A 8 -8.96 6.72 -14.52
CA SER A 8 -9.56 6.99 -13.19
C SER A 8 -9.02 8.28 -12.60
N SER A 9 -9.74 8.88 -11.66
CA SER A 9 -9.26 10.05 -10.91
C SER A 9 -7.99 9.73 -10.11
N ARG A 10 -7.21 10.75 -9.71
CA ARG A 10 -6.02 10.58 -8.85
C ARG A 10 -6.29 9.66 -7.65
N ALA A 11 -7.32 9.94 -6.87
CA ALA A 11 -7.63 9.17 -5.68
C ALA A 11 -8.04 7.71 -5.96
N GLU A 12 -8.61 7.43 -7.14
CA GLU A 12 -8.92 6.07 -7.59
C GLU A 12 -7.68 5.35 -8.14
N VAL A 13 -6.79 6.06 -8.84
CA VAL A 13 -5.50 5.53 -9.30
C VAL A 13 -4.67 5.11 -8.10
N PHE A 14 -4.56 5.97 -7.09
CA PHE A 14 -3.82 5.65 -5.87
C PHE A 14 -4.41 4.41 -5.20
N ALA A 15 -5.71 4.42 -4.88
CA ALA A 15 -6.39 3.28 -4.26
C ALA A 15 -6.21 1.98 -5.08
N ALA A 16 -6.38 2.04 -6.41
CA ALA A 16 -6.21 0.88 -7.27
C ALA A 16 -4.77 0.34 -7.30
N ILE A 17 -3.77 1.18 -7.04
CA ILE A 17 -2.37 0.78 -6.90
C ILE A 17 -2.17 0.25 -5.48
N VAL A 18 -2.41 1.03 -4.44
CA VAL A 18 -2.06 0.64 -3.07
C VAL A 18 -2.90 -0.52 -2.54
N GLU A 19 -4.21 -0.56 -2.82
CA GLU A 19 -5.10 -1.61 -2.33
C GLU A 19 -4.89 -2.94 -3.08
N LYS A 20 -4.49 -2.90 -4.36
CA LYS A 20 -4.24 -4.13 -5.15
C LYS A 20 -2.80 -4.61 -5.07
N PHE A 21 -1.81 -3.72 -4.98
CA PHE A 21 -0.40 -4.10 -5.08
C PHE A 21 0.18 -4.55 -3.74
N ASP A 22 -0.25 -3.94 -2.63
CA ASP A 22 0.03 -4.49 -1.29
C ASP A 22 -0.50 -5.93 -1.24
N MET A 23 -1.76 -6.15 -1.63
CA MET A 23 -2.36 -7.49 -1.64
C MET A 23 -1.70 -8.51 -2.56
N VAL A 24 -1.18 -8.11 -3.72
CA VAL A 24 -0.45 -9.03 -4.62
C VAL A 24 0.91 -9.40 -4.04
N CYS A 25 1.67 -8.46 -3.46
CA CYS A 25 2.91 -8.82 -2.75
C CYS A 25 2.65 -9.75 -1.57
N ILE A 26 1.54 -9.53 -0.87
CA ILE A 26 1.11 -10.29 0.30
C ILE A 26 0.61 -11.69 -0.08
N ALA A 27 -0.20 -11.82 -1.12
CA ALA A 27 -0.85 -13.07 -1.52
C ALA A 27 0.01 -13.94 -2.44
N ALA A 28 0.96 -13.38 -3.18
CA ALA A 28 1.59 -14.09 -4.30
C ALA A 28 2.69 -15.10 -3.93
N LYS A 29 3.00 -15.37 -2.65
CA LYS A 29 4.16 -16.21 -2.26
C LYS A 29 5.40 -15.84 -3.09
N CYS A 30 5.88 -14.62 -2.87
CA CYS A 30 6.87 -13.91 -3.69
C CYS A 30 7.97 -14.79 -4.31
N THR A 31 8.19 -14.63 -5.62
CA THR A 31 9.30 -15.23 -6.38
C THR A 31 10.66 -14.75 -5.85
N LYS A 32 11.75 -15.40 -6.31
CA LYS A 32 13.13 -15.14 -5.85
C LYS A 32 13.53 -13.65 -5.92
N GLU A 33 13.01 -12.88 -6.88
CA GLU A 33 13.33 -11.46 -7.02
C GLU A 33 12.78 -10.60 -5.87
N CYS A 34 11.62 -10.98 -5.32
CA CYS A 34 10.97 -10.25 -4.23
C CYS A 34 11.60 -10.59 -2.87
N GLN A 35 12.10 -11.82 -2.68
CA GLN A 35 12.87 -12.22 -1.49
C GLN A 35 14.23 -11.50 -1.37
N ALA A 36 14.77 -10.97 -2.47
CA ALA A 36 16.02 -10.21 -2.47
C ALA A 36 15.88 -8.79 -1.87
N CYS A 37 14.66 -8.31 -1.61
CA CYS A 37 14.43 -7.03 -0.96
C CYS A 37 14.17 -7.23 0.54
N THR A 38 15.03 -6.70 1.40
CA THR A 38 14.89 -6.77 2.87
C THR A 38 13.55 -6.22 3.37
N GLN A 39 13.01 -5.20 2.71
CA GLN A 39 11.72 -4.62 3.04
C GLN A 39 10.55 -5.53 2.63
N CYS A 40 10.66 -6.25 1.51
CA CYS A 40 9.67 -7.26 1.12
C CYS A 40 9.74 -8.49 2.03
N HIS A 41 10.97 -8.93 2.37
CA HIS A 41 11.19 -10.03 3.30
C HIS A 41 10.56 -9.73 4.66
N TYR A 42 10.81 -8.54 5.20
CA TYR A 42 10.17 -8.06 6.41
C TYR A 42 8.64 -8.07 6.30
N ALA A 43 8.07 -7.49 5.24
CA ALA A 43 6.62 -7.49 5.05
C ALA A 43 6.04 -8.91 4.98
N ILE A 44 6.74 -9.86 4.34
CA ILE A 44 6.34 -11.27 4.25
C ILE A 44 6.41 -11.95 5.62
N GLU A 45 7.47 -11.75 6.39
CA GLU A 45 7.61 -12.30 7.74
C GLU A 45 6.51 -11.78 8.66
N GLN A 46 6.27 -10.46 8.64
CA GLN A 46 5.22 -9.86 9.47
C GLN A 46 3.84 -10.37 9.10
N MET A 47 3.55 -10.54 7.81
CA MET A 47 2.25 -11.03 7.38
C MET A 47 2.07 -12.53 7.58
N SER A 48 3.14 -13.29 7.48
CA SER A 48 3.15 -14.70 7.87
C SER A 48 2.92 -14.85 9.36
N ALA A 49 3.55 -14.01 10.18
CA ALA A 49 3.33 -13.98 11.63
C ALA A 49 1.88 -13.59 11.96
N LEU A 50 1.36 -12.52 11.33
CA LEU A 50 -0.04 -12.11 11.48
C LEU A 50 -1.03 -13.22 11.08
N ALA A 51 -0.77 -13.91 9.96
CA ALA A 51 -1.60 -15.00 9.47
C ALA A 51 -1.60 -16.24 10.39
N GLN A 52 -0.52 -16.43 11.14
CA GLN A 52 -0.33 -17.57 12.05
C GLN A 52 -0.62 -17.22 13.51
N GLY A 53 -0.97 -15.95 13.82
CA GLY A 53 -1.13 -15.48 15.19
C GLY A 53 0.19 -15.46 15.98
N GLU A 54 1.33 -15.43 15.29
CA GLU A 54 2.65 -15.34 15.90
C GLU A 54 3.01 -13.88 16.23
N PRO A 55 3.94 -13.65 17.18
CA PRO A 55 4.41 -12.32 17.50
C PRO A 55 5.00 -11.62 16.28
N THR A 56 4.42 -10.49 15.92
CA THR A 56 5.02 -9.54 14.99
C THR A 56 6.17 -8.79 15.68
N SER A 57 7.06 -8.21 14.87
CA SER A 57 8.19 -7.41 15.32
C SER A 57 7.79 -6.09 16.01
N GLY A 58 6.52 -5.68 15.91
CA GLY A 58 5.98 -4.52 16.60
C GLY A 58 6.29 -3.18 15.94
N LEU A 59 6.84 -3.16 14.72
CA LEU A 59 7.18 -1.89 14.04
C LEU A 59 5.96 -1.19 13.43
N CYS A 60 4.80 -1.86 13.35
CA CYS A 60 3.59 -1.32 12.73
C CYS A 60 2.35 -1.53 13.62
N PRO A 61 2.31 -0.95 14.83
CA PRO A 61 1.38 -1.34 15.88
C PRO A 61 -0.10 -1.15 15.52
N LYS A 62 -0.50 -0.09 14.80
CA LYS A 62 -1.91 0.09 14.39
C LYS A 62 -2.33 -0.89 13.30
N LEU A 63 -1.44 -1.14 12.34
CA LEU A 63 -1.68 -2.13 11.29
C LEU A 63 -1.85 -3.51 11.93
N GLU A 64 -0.91 -3.91 12.79
CA GLU A 64 -0.90 -5.20 13.48
C GLU A 64 -2.15 -5.36 14.36
N SER A 65 -2.50 -4.35 15.16
CA SER A 65 -3.70 -4.37 16.02
C SER A 65 -4.99 -4.44 15.21
N CYS A 66 -5.07 -3.75 14.07
CA CYS A 66 -6.24 -3.82 13.19
C CYS A 66 -6.39 -5.24 12.62
N VAL A 67 -5.30 -5.85 12.17
CA VAL A 67 -5.32 -7.19 11.56
C VAL A 67 -5.71 -8.28 12.56
N GLN A 68 -5.34 -8.15 13.83
CA GLN A 68 -5.75 -9.09 14.88
C GLN A 68 -7.27 -9.19 15.06
N THR A 69 -8.02 -8.18 14.65
CA THR A 69 -9.50 -8.19 14.72
C THR A 69 -10.17 -8.82 13.49
N CYS A 70 -9.37 -9.28 12.52
CA CYS A 70 -9.87 -9.81 11.25
C CYS A 70 -10.14 -11.32 11.32
N LEU A 71 -11.35 -11.75 10.93
CA LEU A 71 -11.69 -13.15 10.68
C LEU A 71 -11.10 -13.65 9.35
N GLU A 72 -11.23 -12.87 8.28
CA GLU A 72 -10.59 -13.11 6.99
C GLU A 72 -9.48 -12.08 6.74
N ILE A 73 -8.24 -12.49 7.02
CA ILE A 73 -7.09 -11.57 7.09
C ILE A 73 -6.89 -10.80 5.77
N LEU A 74 -6.91 -11.47 4.62
CA LEU A 74 -6.62 -10.82 3.33
C LEU A 74 -7.67 -9.76 2.95
N ALA A 75 -8.96 -10.10 3.04
CA ALA A 75 -10.03 -9.15 2.73
C ALA A 75 -10.03 -7.97 3.71
N CYS A 76 -9.88 -8.26 5.00
CA CYS A 76 -9.89 -7.26 6.06
C CYS A 76 -8.70 -6.29 5.98
N VAL A 77 -7.49 -6.80 5.69
CA VAL A 77 -6.33 -5.93 5.47
C VAL A 77 -6.58 -4.99 4.30
N ALA A 78 -7.14 -5.50 3.19
CA ALA A 78 -7.33 -4.73 1.95
C ALA A 78 -8.37 -3.63 2.12
N GLU A 79 -9.44 -3.92 2.84
CA GLU A 79 -10.59 -3.01 2.96
C GLU A 79 -10.45 -2.03 4.12
N ARG A 80 -9.88 -2.50 5.25
CA ARG A 80 -9.91 -1.78 6.54
C ARG A 80 -8.54 -1.39 7.06
N CYS A 81 -7.57 -2.31 7.09
CA CYS A 81 -6.34 -2.08 7.86
C CYS A 81 -5.20 -1.43 7.07
N ASN A 82 -5.19 -1.54 5.74
CA ASN A 82 -4.10 -1.01 4.91
C ASN A 82 -3.91 0.52 5.04
N VAL A 83 -4.93 1.26 5.49
CA VAL A 83 -4.81 2.70 5.76
C VAL A 83 -3.69 3.02 6.75
N HIS A 84 -3.37 2.10 7.68
CA HIS A 84 -2.29 2.25 8.65
C HIS A 84 -0.88 2.10 8.05
N CYS A 85 -0.79 1.67 6.80
CA CYS A 85 0.45 1.76 6.01
C CYS A 85 0.75 3.21 5.57
N TYR A 86 -0.29 4.05 5.48
CA TYR A 86 -0.23 5.38 4.87
C TYR A 86 -0.40 6.52 5.87
N ASP A 87 -0.88 6.23 7.08
CA ASP A 87 -1.17 7.24 8.12
C ASP A 87 0.05 7.63 8.98
N GLY A 88 1.25 7.19 8.58
CA GLY A 88 2.52 7.48 9.25
C GLY A 88 2.90 6.49 10.36
N ASP A 89 2.07 5.48 10.66
CA ASP A 89 2.33 4.52 11.73
C ASP A 89 3.37 3.45 11.38
N CYS A 90 3.48 3.09 10.10
CA CYS A 90 4.30 1.97 9.64
C CYS A 90 5.28 2.40 8.53
N THR A 91 6.48 2.83 8.92
CA THR A 91 7.50 3.35 8.00
C THR A 91 7.94 2.32 6.95
N SER A 92 8.05 1.05 7.34
CA SER A 92 8.46 -0.04 6.45
C SER A 92 7.43 -0.28 5.35
N CYS A 93 6.14 -0.34 5.69
CA CYS A 93 5.07 -0.52 4.71
C CYS A 93 4.97 0.70 3.79
N ASN A 94 5.02 1.91 4.36
CA ASN A 94 4.98 3.14 3.58
C ASN A 94 6.12 3.22 2.55
N ALA A 95 7.34 2.88 2.96
CA ALA A 95 8.51 2.89 2.09
C ALA A 95 8.36 1.90 0.93
N MET A 96 7.80 0.71 1.18
CA MET A 96 7.53 -0.28 0.14
C MET A 96 6.48 0.22 -0.86
N ALA A 97 5.33 0.67 -0.36
CA ALA A 97 4.26 1.20 -1.19
C ALA A 97 4.74 2.39 -2.04
N LYS A 98 5.53 3.29 -1.44
CA LYS A 98 6.15 4.42 -2.14
C LYS A 98 7.07 3.99 -3.27
N ARG A 99 7.89 2.95 -3.04
CA ARG A 99 8.79 2.42 -4.06
C ARG A 99 8.01 1.81 -5.23
N MET A 100 7.00 1.00 -4.96
CA MET A 100 6.15 0.38 -5.98
C MET A 100 5.39 1.43 -6.79
N PHE A 101 4.75 2.39 -6.10
CA PHE A 101 4.07 3.51 -6.74
C PHE A 101 5.02 4.29 -7.65
N THR A 102 6.24 4.57 -7.17
CA THR A 102 7.23 5.32 -7.95
C THR A 102 7.58 4.61 -9.25
N ILE A 103 7.77 3.30 -9.22
CA ILE A 103 8.05 2.49 -10.42
C ILE A 103 6.88 2.57 -11.41
N ILE A 104 5.64 2.36 -10.94
CA ILE A 104 4.44 2.41 -11.79
C ILE A 104 4.27 3.80 -12.38
N CYS A 105 4.42 4.84 -11.56
CA CYS A 105 4.30 6.22 -11.96
C CYS A 105 5.29 6.58 -13.08
N GLN A 106 6.53 6.11 -12.96
CA GLN A 106 7.56 6.30 -14.00
C GLN A 106 7.25 5.51 -15.28
N GLN A 107 6.93 4.23 -15.15
CA GLN A 107 6.65 3.34 -16.31
C GLN A 107 5.41 3.75 -17.12
N THR A 108 4.44 4.39 -16.47
CA THR A 108 3.19 4.83 -17.10
C THR A 108 3.19 6.32 -17.47
N ASN A 109 4.31 7.02 -17.25
CA ASN A 109 4.43 8.47 -17.40
C ASN A 109 3.29 9.24 -16.70
N MET A 110 2.94 8.78 -15.50
CA MET A 110 1.71 9.12 -14.78
C MET A 110 1.56 10.62 -14.51
N LEU A 111 2.67 11.33 -14.32
CA LEU A 111 2.68 12.77 -14.05
C LEU A 111 2.10 13.62 -15.19
N THR A 112 2.15 13.10 -16.43
CA THR A 112 1.70 13.79 -17.64
C THR A 112 0.26 13.48 -18.03
N LEU A 113 -0.37 12.51 -17.36
CA LEU A 113 -1.75 12.13 -17.65
C LEU A 113 -2.69 13.31 -17.35
N SER A 114 -3.64 13.57 -18.24
CA SER A 114 -4.51 14.76 -18.17
C SER A 114 -5.35 14.84 -16.89
N HIS A 115 -5.71 13.69 -16.31
CA HIS A 115 -6.42 13.59 -15.04
C HIS A 115 -5.53 13.61 -13.80
N ILE A 116 -4.20 13.71 -13.96
CA ILE A 116 -3.23 13.78 -12.86
C ILE A 116 -2.49 15.11 -12.85
N GLN A 117 -1.93 15.50 -14.00
CA GLN A 117 -1.16 16.73 -14.26
C GLN A 117 -0.45 17.27 -13.02
N TYR A 118 0.76 16.78 -12.76
CA TYR A 118 1.46 17.07 -11.52
C TYR A 118 2.88 17.60 -11.77
N GLU A 119 3.15 18.82 -11.29
CA GLU A 119 4.45 19.50 -11.40
C GLU A 119 5.39 19.08 -10.26
N GLY A 120 5.77 17.81 -10.23
CA GLY A 120 6.67 17.28 -9.20
C GLY A 120 7.28 15.94 -9.58
N THR A 121 7.65 15.14 -8.59
CA THR A 121 8.24 13.81 -8.79
C THR A 121 7.27 12.72 -8.36
N CYS A 122 7.38 11.52 -8.94
CA CYS A 122 6.56 10.37 -8.54
C CYS A 122 6.58 10.08 -7.01
N PRO A 123 7.73 10.17 -6.31
CA PRO A 123 7.75 10.03 -4.86
C PRO A 123 7.00 11.13 -4.11
N ARG A 124 6.94 12.35 -4.66
CA ARG A 124 6.18 13.46 -4.06
C ARG A 124 4.70 13.32 -4.32
N LEU A 125 4.32 12.93 -5.55
CA LEU A 125 2.95 12.58 -5.90
C LEU A 125 2.41 11.47 -4.98
N PHE A 126 3.22 10.45 -4.65
CA PHE A 126 2.84 9.43 -3.67
C PHE A 126 2.47 10.03 -2.31
N ASN A 127 3.31 10.93 -1.77
CA ASN A 127 3.06 11.53 -0.47
C ASN A 127 1.73 12.29 -0.45
N ASP A 128 1.51 13.13 -1.45
CA ASP A 128 0.30 13.95 -1.55
C ASP A 128 -0.96 13.06 -1.67
N MET A 129 -0.89 12.01 -2.50
CA MET A 129 -2.02 11.09 -2.68
C MET A 129 -2.24 10.17 -1.47
N ALA A 130 -1.20 9.84 -0.71
CA ALA A 130 -1.30 9.06 0.53
C ALA A 130 -2.05 9.85 1.63
N GLU A 131 -1.75 11.14 1.77
CA GLU A 131 -2.47 12.03 2.69
C GLU A 131 -3.96 12.12 2.33
N GLU A 132 -4.28 12.33 1.04
CA GLU A 132 -5.66 12.32 0.54
C GLU A 132 -6.37 10.98 0.82
N TYR A 133 -5.69 9.86 0.61
CA TYR A 133 -6.21 8.52 0.84
C TYR A 133 -6.59 8.29 2.31
N VAL A 134 -5.70 8.63 3.23
CA VAL A 134 -5.93 8.50 4.68
C VAL A 134 -7.09 9.39 5.11
N ALA A 135 -7.11 10.64 4.66
CA ALA A 135 -8.20 11.58 4.96
C ALA A 135 -9.56 11.04 4.49
N ARG A 136 -9.61 10.43 3.30
CA ARG A 136 -10.84 9.83 2.76
C ARG A 136 -11.29 8.61 3.56
N LYS A 137 -10.39 7.68 3.88
CA LYS A 137 -10.73 6.46 4.65
C LYS A 137 -11.22 6.80 6.06
N ARG A 138 -10.63 7.81 6.72
CA ARG A 138 -11.09 8.29 8.04
C ARG A 138 -12.51 8.85 8.01
N ARG A 139 -12.92 9.53 6.93
CA ARG A 139 -14.29 10.06 6.79
C ARG A 139 -15.35 8.98 6.54
N VAL A 140 -14.97 7.85 5.97
CA VAL A 140 -15.88 6.72 5.72
C VAL A 140 -16.06 5.84 6.95
N ALA A 141 -15.07 5.84 7.85
CA ALA A 141 -15.11 5.07 9.10
C ALA A 141 -15.74 5.80 10.29
N ALA A 142 -16.06 7.10 10.15
CA ALA A 142 -16.70 7.95 11.15
C ALA A 142 -18.20 8.06 10.89
#